data_AF-A0A6N2HGC3-F1
#
_entry.id   AF-A0A6N2HGC3-F1
#
_cell.length_a   1.000
_cell.length_b   1.000
_cell.length_c   1.000
_cell.angle_alpha   90.00
_cell.angle_beta   90.00
_cell.angle_gamma   90.00
#
_symmetry.space_group_name_H-M   'P 1'
#
loop_
_entity.id
_entity.type
_entity.pdbx_description
1 polymer ?
#
loop_
_entity_poly.entity_id
_entity_poly.type
_entity_poly.pdbx_seq_one_letter_code
_entity_poly.pdbx_strand_id
1 'polypeptide(L)'
;MATLQEIADWYQERAGRHCGHSDWFEITQQDVNAFADLTRDRQEIHVDPVRAADGPYGAPVAHGFMVLSLITFLTDSLLDLEWSEVGLNQRLDRVRFRAPAVVGCRVRAGVTVVGARTRPRDYLELVLSITIETEDGAVVCTAEQTRLYRAMPDAALPRFPVLEEEPAPDAHV
;
A
#
# COMPACT_ATOMS: atom_id res chain seq x y z
N MET A 1 23.83 12.66 -9.94
CA MET A 1 22.51 13.27 -9.76
C MET A 1 21.69 12.91 -10.98
N ALA A 2 20.53 12.30 -10.78
CA ALA A 2 19.58 11.98 -11.83
C ALA A 2 18.58 13.14 -11.96
N THR A 3 18.25 13.49 -13.19
CA THR A 3 17.17 14.41 -13.52
C THR A 3 15.82 13.75 -13.28
N LEU A 4 14.78 14.57 -13.10
CA LEU A 4 13.40 14.09 -12.97
C LEU A 4 12.95 13.25 -14.18
N GLN A 5 13.46 13.57 -15.38
CA GLN A 5 13.17 12.82 -16.59
C GLN A 5 13.83 11.44 -16.56
N GLU A 6 15.10 11.34 -16.14
CA GLU A 6 15.79 10.04 -16.00
C GLU A 6 15.09 9.15 -14.95
N ILE A 7 14.59 9.73 -13.86
CA ILE A 7 13.80 8.97 -12.85
C ILE A 7 12.46 8.50 -13.45
N ALA A 8 11.77 9.35 -14.22
CA ALA A 8 10.52 8.97 -14.88
C ALA A 8 10.76 7.83 -15.89
N ASP A 9 11.79 7.95 -16.72
CA ASP A 9 12.16 6.92 -17.70
C ASP A 9 12.54 5.61 -17.01
N TRP A 10 13.27 5.67 -15.88
CA TRP A 10 13.62 4.50 -15.07
C TRP A 10 12.39 3.72 -14.59
N TYR A 11 11.34 4.41 -14.12
CA TYR A 11 10.08 3.76 -13.73
C TYR A 11 9.31 3.26 -14.95
N GLN A 12 9.33 4.01 -16.05
CA GLN A 12 8.64 3.64 -17.28
C GLN A 12 9.19 2.36 -17.91
N GLU A 13 10.52 2.17 -17.89
CA GLU A 13 11.19 0.92 -18.31
C GLU A 13 10.79 -0.29 -17.45
N ARG A 14 10.27 -0.05 -16.24
CA ARG A 14 9.82 -1.08 -15.29
C ARG A 14 8.31 -1.17 -15.21
N ALA A 15 7.57 -0.46 -16.06
CA ALA A 15 6.12 -0.58 -16.13
C ALA A 15 5.72 -2.04 -16.38
N GLY A 16 4.74 -2.52 -15.61
CA GLY A 16 4.29 -3.91 -15.59
C GLY A 16 5.09 -4.83 -14.67
N ARG A 17 6.21 -4.40 -14.09
CA ARG A 17 6.98 -5.22 -13.13
C ARG A 17 6.41 -5.12 -11.71
N HIS A 18 6.30 -6.27 -11.05
CA HIS A 18 5.89 -6.37 -9.65
C HIS A 18 7.06 -6.01 -8.72
N CYS A 19 6.81 -5.19 -7.70
CA CYS A 19 7.81 -4.66 -6.76
C CYS A 19 8.04 -5.56 -5.53
N GLY A 20 7.38 -6.71 -5.47
CA GLY A 20 7.38 -7.59 -4.31
C GLY A 20 6.15 -7.36 -3.42
N HIS A 21 6.15 -8.03 -2.27
CA HIS A 21 5.10 -7.90 -1.27
C HIS A 21 5.67 -7.32 0.01
N SER A 22 4.87 -6.49 0.68
CA SER A 22 5.25 -5.94 1.98
C SER A 22 5.31 -7.02 3.04
N ASP A 23 5.89 -6.69 4.19
CA ASP A 23 5.67 -7.47 5.40
C ASP A 23 4.18 -7.53 5.77
N TRP A 24 3.84 -8.57 6.51
CA TRP A 24 2.51 -8.78 7.04
C TRP A 24 2.20 -7.82 8.19
N PHE A 25 1.09 -7.10 8.08
CA PHE A 25 0.54 -6.22 9.09
C PHE A 25 -0.75 -6.82 9.68
N GLU A 26 -0.82 -6.98 11.00
CA GLU A 26 -2.03 -7.45 11.68
C GLU A 26 -3.01 -6.29 11.90
N ILE A 27 -4.27 -6.47 11.49
CA ILE A 27 -5.33 -5.50 11.77
C ILE A 27 -5.98 -5.84 13.11
N THR A 28 -5.75 -5.01 14.12
CA THR A 28 -6.31 -5.24 15.46
C THR A 28 -7.65 -4.53 15.66
N GLN A 29 -8.42 -4.97 16.67
CA GLN A 29 -9.65 -4.27 17.06
C GLN A 29 -9.37 -2.84 17.53
N GLN A 30 -8.19 -2.58 18.10
CA GLN A 30 -7.77 -1.25 18.52
C GLN A 30 -7.64 -0.31 17.32
N ASP A 31 -7.02 -0.77 16.23
CA ASP A 31 -6.88 0.02 15.01
C ASP A 31 -8.24 0.37 14.40
N VAL A 32 -9.14 -0.61 14.35
CA VAL A 32 -10.52 -0.44 13.87
C VAL A 32 -11.30 0.55 14.73
N ASN A 33 -11.20 0.45 16.05
CA ASN A 33 -11.86 1.37 16.97
C ASN A 33 -11.29 2.79 16.85
N ALA A 34 -9.97 2.95 16.75
CA ALA A 34 -9.34 4.25 16.56
C ALA A 34 -9.76 4.90 15.23
N PHE A 35 -9.86 4.12 14.15
CA PHE A 35 -10.37 4.60 12.88
C PHE A 35 -11.85 5.01 12.96
N ALA A 36 -12.67 4.26 13.67
CA ALA A 36 -14.07 4.59 13.94
C ALA A 36 -14.21 5.88 14.77
N ASP A 37 -13.35 6.10 15.77
CA ASP A 37 -13.34 7.32 16.57
C ASP A 37 -12.99 8.54 15.70
N LEU A 38 -11.97 8.41 14.85
CA LEU A 38 -11.51 9.48 13.97
C LEU A 38 -12.54 9.83 12.88
N THR A 39 -13.10 8.83 12.22
CA THR A 39 -13.99 9.01 11.07
C THR A 39 -15.47 9.08 11.41
N ARG A 40 -15.81 8.75 12.67
CA ARG A 40 -17.18 8.67 13.21
C ARG A 40 -18.03 7.55 12.59
N ASP A 41 -17.44 6.64 11.82
CA ASP A 41 -18.10 5.42 11.36
C ASP A 41 -18.05 4.36 12.46
N ARG A 42 -19.11 4.36 13.29
CA ARG A 42 -19.28 3.43 14.41
C ARG A 42 -20.27 2.31 14.10
N GLN A 43 -20.42 1.91 12.84
CA GLN A 43 -21.30 0.79 12.53
C GLN A 43 -20.90 -0.46 13.33
N GLU A 44 -21.88 -1.18 13.86
CA GLU A 44 -21.66 -2.22 14.87
C GLU A 44 -20.78 -3.38 14.37
N ILE A 45 -20.83 -3.66 13.06
CA ILE A 45 -19.99 -4.68 12.41
C ILE A 45 -18.48 -4.40 12.55
N HIS A 46 -18.10 -3.17 12.90
CA HIS A 46 -16.71 -2.76 13.07
C HIS A 46 -16.30 -2.74 14.55
N VAL A 47 -17.14 -2.16 15.42
CA VAL A 47 -16.72 -1.73 16.77
C VAL A 47 -17.31 -2.56 17.92
N ASP A 48 -18.30 -3.42 17.67
CA ASP A 48 -18.93 -4.23 18.70
C ASP A 48 -18.73 -5.73 18.41
N PRO A 49 -17.71 -6.37 19.03
CA PRO A 49 -17.44 -7.80 18.85
C PRO A 49 -18.59 -8.72 19.22
N VAL A 50 -19.40 -8.36 20.21
CA VAL A 50 -20.51 -9.19 20.65
C VAL A 50 -21.61 -9.16 19.60
N ARG A 51 -21.97 -7.97 19.11
CA ARG A 51 -22.99 -7.84 18.05
C ARG A 51 -22.52 -8.35 16.70
N ALA A 52 -21.24 -8.16 16.37
CA ALA A 52 -20.68 -8.61 15.11
C ALA A 52 -20.60 -10.15 15.02
N ALA A 53 -20.47 -10.84 16.16
CA ALA A 53 -20.46 -12.31 16.22
C ALA A 53 -21.77 -12.93 15.71
N ASP A 54 -22.92 -12.30 15.97
CA ASP A 54 -24.23 -12.70 15.46
C ASP A 54 -24.53 -12.13 14.06
N GLY A 55 -23.59 -11.34 13.52
CA GLY A 55 -23.73 -10.63 12.25
C GLY A 55 -23.34 -11.46 11.02
N PRO A 56 -23.46 -10.87 9.82
CA PRO A 56 -23.23 -11.58 8.55
C PRO A 56 -21.79 -12.06 8.33
N TYR A 57 -20.84 -11.56 9.11
CA TYR A 57 -19.42 -11.91 9.01
C TYR A 57 -18.95 -12.81 10.16
N GLY A 58 -19.79 -13.06 11.17
CA GLY A 58 -19.46 -13.89 12.34
C GLY A 58 -18.38 -13.32 13.27
N ALA A 59 -17.86 -12.13 12.98
CA ALA A 59 -16.83 -11.42 13.73
C ALA A 59 -16.76 -9.96 13.26
N PRO A 60 -16.10 -9.06 14.01
CA PRO A 60 -15.78 -7.72 13.53
C PRO A 60 -14.97 -7.75 12.24
N VAL A 61 -15.26 -6.79 11.37
CA VAL A 61 -14.50 -6.57 10.13
C VAL A 61 -13.93 -5.16 10.12
N ALA A 62 -12.75 -4.97 9.56
CA ALA A 62 -12.16 -3.65 9.40
C ALA A 62 -12.97 -2.78 8.43
N HIS A 63 -12.94 -1.46 8.61
CA HIS A 63 -13.54 -0.53 7.65
C HIS A 63 -12.83 -0.65 6.30
N GLY A 64 -13.59 -0.70 5.20
CA GLY A 64 -12.99 -0.70 3.85
C GLY A 64 -12.09 0.54 3.64
N PHE A 65 -12.50 1.71 4.12
CA PHE A 65 -11.69 2.93 4.04
C PHE A 65 -10.43 2.90 4.91
N MET A 66 -10.43 2.13 6.00
CA MET A 66 -9.21 1.90 6.78
C MET A 66 -8.22 1.07 5.97
N VAL A 67 -8.67 -0.07 5.40
CA VAL A 67 -7.82 -0.92 4.53
C VAL A 67 -7.27 -0.13 3.34
N LEU A 68 -8.10 0.71 2.71
CA LEU A 68 -7.66 1.61 1.64
C LEU A 68 -6.58 2.60 2.11
N SER A 69 -6.73 3.14 3.32
CA SER A 69 -5.78 4.10 3.90
C SER A 69 -4.43 3.46 4.25
N LEU A 70 -4.42 2.16 4.56
CA LEU A 70 -3.20 1.38 4.82
C LEU A 70 -2.30 1.24 3.60
N ILE A 71 -2.77 1.49 2.38
CA ILE A 71 -1.96 1.42 1.15
C ILE A 71 -0.64 2.19 1.31
N THR A 72 -0.68 3.41 1.85
CA THR A 72 0.54 4.24 1.95
C THR A 72 1.57 3.57 2.85
N PHE A 73 1.13 3.06 4.01
CA PHE A 73 1.99 2.34 4.95
C PHE A 73 2.53 1.03 4.37
N LEU A 74 1.64 0.18 3.83
CA LEU A 74 2.02 -1.15 3.34
C LEU A 74 2.97 -1.10 2.15
N THR A 75 2.91 -0.05 1.33
CA THR A 75 3.73 0.05 0.11
C THR A 75 5.02 0.83 0.30
N ASP A 76 5.25 1.40 1.49
CA ASP A 76 6.42 2.23 1.78
C ASP A 76 7.72 1.45 1.60
N SER A 77 7.77 0.22 2.10
CA SER A 77 8.93 -0.67 1.95
C SER A 77 9.12 -1.25 0.54
N LEU A 78 8.16 -1.05 -0.38
CA LEU A 78 8.18 -1.60 -1.73
C LEU A 78 8.67 -0.61 -2.78
N LEU A 79 8.86 0.65 -2.41
CA LEU A 79 9.23 1.72 -3.31
C LEU A 79 10.49 2.40 -2.78
N ASP A 80 11.55 2.43 -3.59
CA ASP A 80 12.69 3.29 -3.29
C ASP A 80 12.33 4.73 -3.66
N LEU A 81 12.09 5.55 -2.63
CA LEU A 81 11.69 6.94 -2.72
C LEU A 81 12.76 7.89 -2.16
N GLU A 82 13.99 7.42 -1.93
CA GLU A 82 15.11 8.23 -1.41
C GLU A 82 15.46 9.43 -2.32
N TRP A 83 15.07 9.35 -3.59
CA TRP A 83 15.20 10.44 -4.57
C TRP A 83 14.19 11.58 -4.38
N SER A 84 13.17 11.40 -3.54
CA SER A 84 12.05 12.34 -3.37
C SER A 84 12.07 13.06 -2.01
N GLU A 85 11.68 14.33 -2.00
CA GLU A 85 11.58 15.17 -0.80
C GLU A 85 10.21 15.03 -0.12
N VAL A 86 9.15 15.02 -0.93
CA VAL A 86 7.77 14.97 -0.46
C VAL A 86 6.89 14.25 -1.48
N GLY A 87 5.98 13.42 -0.97
CA GLY A 87 4.97 12.71 -1.74
C GLY A 87 3.55 13.13 -1.34
N LEU A 88 2.63 13.13 -2.31
CA LEU A 88 1.20 13.29 -2.06
C LEU A 88 0.40 12.25 -2.84
N ASN A 89 -0.64 11.73 -2.19
CA ASN A 89 -1.62 10.84 -2.81
C ASN A 89 -2.62 11.68 -3.61
N GLN A 90 -2.44 11.75 -4.94
CA GLN A 90 -3.24 12.64 -5.79
C GLN A 90 -4.60 12.02 -6.15
N ARG A 91 -4.61 10.72 -6.40
CA ARG A 91 -5.77 10.04 -7.00
C ARG A 91 -5.80 8.58 -6.60
N LEU A 92 -7.02 8.08 -6.44
CA LEU A 92 -7.32 6.66 -6.36
C LEU A 92 -8.37 6.35 -7.43
N ASP A 93 -8.07 5.40 -8.30
CA ASP A 93 -8.96 4.88 -9.32
C ASP A 93 -9.22 3.39 -9.09
N ARG A 94 -10.29 2.87 -9.72
CA ARG A 94 -10.61 1.43 -9.76
C ARG A 94 -10.61 0.73 -8.39
N VAL A 95 -10.88 1.47 -7.31
CA VAL A 95 -10.93 0.92 -5.95
C VAL A 95 -12.05 -0.12 -5.86
N ARG A 96 -11.73 -1.30 -5.35
CA ARG A 96 -12.69 -2.39 -5.09
C ARG A 96 -12.39 -3.04 -3.76
N PHE A 97 -13.42 -3.23 -2.95
CA PHE A 97 -13.39 -4.08 -1.75
C PHE A 97 -13.94 -5.44 -2.14
N ARG A 98 -13.08 -6.46 -2.13
CA ARG A 98 -13.34 -7.76 -2.76
C ARG A 98 -13.80 -8.81 -1.75
N ALA A 99 -13.27 -8.73 -0.53
CA ALA A 99 -13.62 -9.58 0.61
C ALA A 99 -13.53 -8.75 1.90
N PRO A 100 -14.28 -9.11 2.96
CA PRO A 100 -14.12 -8.47 4.26
C PRO A 100 -12.75 -8.80 4.86
N ALA A 101 -12.10 -7.82 5.48
CA ALA A 101 -10.93 -8.05 6.33
C ALA A 101 -11.42 -8.29 7.77
N VAL A 102 -11.52 -9.55 8.18
CA VAL A 102 -11.91 -9.91 9.55
C VAL A 102 -10.83 -9.44 10.53
N VAL A 103 -11.23 -8.82 11.63
CA VAL A 103 -10.29 -8.33 12.65
C VAL A 103 -9.44 -9.48 13.21
N GLY A 104 -8.13 -9.24 13.37
CA GLY A 104 -7.13 -10.24 13.70
C GLY A 104 -6.48 -10.89 12.47
N CYS A 105 -6.95 -10.60 11.25
CA CYS A 105 -6.25 -11.04 10.06
C CYS A 105 -4.96 -10.24 9.86
N ARG A 106 -4.01 -10.85 9.15
CA ARG A 106 -2.81 -10.18 8.65
C ARG A 106 -3.00 -9.86 7.18
N VAL A 107 -2.62 -8.64 6.79
CA VAL A 107 -2.67 -8.15 5.42
C VAL A 107 -1.30 -7.71 4.93
N ARG A 108 -1.06 -7.78 3.62
CA ARG A 108 0.11 -7.19 2.97
C ARG A 108 -0.28 -6.59 1.62
N ALA A 109 0.53 -5.67 1.12
CA ALA A 109 0.35 -5.12 -0.22
C ALA A 109 1.32 -5.77 -1.22
N GLY A 110 0.84 -5.99 -2.44
CA GLY A 110 1.65 -6.16 -3.65
C GLY A 110 1.49 -4.95 -4.56
N VAL A 111 2.57 -4.54 -5.22
CA VAL A 111 2.61 -3.32 -6.05
C VAL A 111 3.17 -3.64 -7.44
N THR A 112 2.51 -3.14 -8.47
CA THR A 112 3.03 -3.12 -9.84
C THR A 112 3.15 -1.68 -10.32
N VAL A 113 4.30 -1.31 -10.87
CA VAL A 113 4.47 0.01 -11.51
C VAL A 113 3.61 0.03 -12.77
N VAL A 114 2.71 1.00 -12.89
CA VAL A 114 1.88 1.19 -14.08
C VAL A 114 2.56 2.14 -15.06
N GLY A 115 3.20 3.19 -14.53
CA GLY A 115 3.98 4.12 -15.34
C GLY A 115 4.39 5.34 -14.54
N ALA A 116 5.24 6.16 -15.14
CA ALA A 116 5.66 7.43 -14.58
C ALA A 116 5.79 8.50 -15.65
N ARG A 117 5.62 9.76 -15.25
CA ARG A 117 5.86 10.92 -16.12
C ARG A 117 6.19 12.16 -15.32
N THR A 118 6.92 13.07 -15.95
CA THR A 118 7.16 14.41 -15.38
C THR A 118 5.89 15.27 -15.44
N ARG A 119 5.79 16.22 -14.50
CA ARG A 119 4.71 17.19 -14.34
C ARG A 119 5.32 18.57 -14.09
N PRO A 120 4.57 19.66 -14.34
CA PRO A 120 5.04 21.02 -14.03
C PRO A 120 5.44 21.19 -12.56
N ARG A 121 6.30 22.17 -12.29
CA ARG A 121 6.84 22.50 -10.93
C ARG A 121 7.68 21.36 -10.33
N ASP A 122 8.42 20.65 -11.18
CA ASP A 122 9.38 19.61 -10.79
C ASP A 122 8.76 18.44 -10.00
N TYR A 123 7.52 18.08 -10.36
CA TYR A 123 6.85 16.91 -9.82
C TYR A 123 6.95 15.72 -10.78
N LEU A 124 7.19 14.53 -10.24
CA LEU A 124 6.99 13.26 -10.93
C LEU A 124 5.64 12.68 -10.53
N GLU A 125 4.88 12.23 -11.52
CA GLU A 125 3.68 11.43 -11.32
C GLU A 125 4.04 9.95 -11.46
N LEU A 126 3.77 9.17 -10.41
CA LEU A 126 3.95 7.73 -10.37
C LEU A 126 2.58 7.06 -10.22
N VAL A 127 2.26 6.14 -11.12
CA VAL A 127 1.02 5.37 -11.09
C VAL A 127 1.33 3.93 -10.69
N LEU A 128 0.59 3.44 -9.69
CA LEU A 128 0.80 2.13 -9.07
C LEU A 128 -0.50 1.34 -9.08
N SER A 129 -0.43 0.06 -9.45
CA SER A 129 -1.51 -0.90 -9.24
C SER A 129 -1.23 -1.67 -7.96
N ILE A 130 -2.18 -1.66 -7.03
CA ILE A 130 -2.02 -2.20 -5.68
C ILE A 130 -3.08 -3.26 -5.41
N THR A 131 -2.63 -4.37 -4.84
CA THR A 131 -3.48 -5.44 -4.30
C THR A 131 -3.15 -5.61 -2.84
N ILE A 132 -4.16 -5.59 -1.97
CA ILE A 132 -4.04 -5.97 -0.57
C ILE A 132 -4.68 -7.33 -0.40
N GLU A 133 -3.91 -8.28 0.10
CA GLU A 133 -4.32 -9.65 0.36
C GLU A 133 -4.11 -10.01 1.83
N THR A 134 -4.80 -11.07 2.26
CA THR A 134 -4.68 -11.67 3.59
C THR A 134 -3.79 -12.91 3.55
N GLU A 135 -3.32 -13.36 4.72
CA GLU A 135 -2.43 -14.53 4.84
C GLU A 135 -3.02 -15.83 4.28
N ASP A 136 -4.35 -15.95 4.23
CA ASP A 136 -5.07 -17.08 3.64
C ASP A 136 -5.25 -17.00 2.10
N GLY A 137 -4.79 -15.90 1.49
CA GLY A 137 -4.84 -15.65 0.06
C GLY A 137 -6.08 -14.89 -0.43
N ALA A 138 -7.00 -14.47 0.45
CA ALA A 138 -8.13 -13.64 0.01
C ALA A 138 -7.66 -12.21 -0.31
N VAL A 139 -8.03 -11.72 -1.50
CA VAL A 139 -7.86 -10.31 -1.87
C VAL A 139 -8.93 -9.48 -1.18
N VAL A 140 -8.54 -8.52 -0.36
CA VAL A 140 -9.47 -7.65 0.38
C VAL A 140 -9.69 -6.32 -0.32
N CYS A 141 -8.64 -5.76 -0.94
CA CYS A 141 -8.72 -4.48 -1.64
C CYS A 141 -7.84 -4.47 -2.90
N THR A 142 -8.34 -3.86 -3.98
CA THR A 142 -7.53 -3.50 -5.15
C THR A 142 -7.73 -2.03 -5.46
N ALA A 143 -6.66 -1.32 -5.84
CA ALA A 143 -6.73 0.08 -6.23
C ALA A 143 -5.63 0.42 -7.24
N GLU A 144 -5.87 1.44 -8.06
CA GLU A 144 -4.81 2.13 -8.80
C GLU A 144 -4.59 3.49 -8.13
N GLN A 145 -3.36 3.79 -7.75
CA GLN A 145 -3.01 5.01 -7.02
C GLN A 145 -2.05 5.86 -7.85
N THR A 146 -2.38 7.14 -8.02
CA THR A 146 -1.46 8.15 -8.55
C THR A 146 -0.85 8.93 -7.40
N ARG A 147 0.48 8.95 -7.32
CA ARG A 147 1.25 9.77 -6.38
C ARG A 147 2.02 10.84 -7.13
N LEU A 148 2.11 12.04 -6.55
CA LEU A 148 3.05 13.05 -7.01
C LEU A 148 4.21 13.18 -6.03
N TYR A 149 5.43 13.23 -6.57
CA TYR A 149 6.65 13.41 -5.79
C TYR A 149 7.43 14.60 -6.29
N ARG A 150 7.97 15.41 -5.37
CA ARG A 150 8.99 16.41 -5.72
C ARG A 150 10.36 15.77 -5.54
N ALA A 151 11.24 15.90 -6.53
CA ALA A 151 12.60 15.34 -6.43
C ALA A 151 13.51 16.18 -5.54
N MET A 152 14.44 15.51 -4.86
CA MET A 152 15.56 16.13 -4.16
C MET A 152 16.53 16.79 -5.17
N PRO A 153 17.22 17.90 -4.81
CA PRO A 153 18.20 18.53 -5.69
C PRO A 153 19.34 17.60 -6.13
N ASP A 154 19.70 16.64 -5.29
CA ASP A 154 20.79 15.67 -5.47
C ASP A 154 20.29 14.24 -5.73
N ALA A 155 19.03 14.10 -6.16
CA ALA A 155 18.37 12.82 -6.40
C ALA A 155 19.23 11.80 -7.16
N ALA A 156 19.17 10.53 -6.72
CA ALA A 156 19.72 9.39 -7.43
C ALA A 156 18.62 8.63 -8.18
N LEU A 157 19.01 7.68 -9.04
CA LEU A 157 18.03 6.75 -9.60
C LEU A 157 17.53 5.80 -8.51
N PRO A 158 16.24 5.39 -8.55
CA PRO A 158 15.72 4.41 -7.60
C PRO A 158 16.39 3.04 -7.76
N ARG A 159 16.37 2.22 -6.72
CA ARG A 159 16.82 0.82 -6.74
C ARG A 159 15.69 -0.16 -7.08
N PHE A 160 16.06 -1.31 -7.64
CA PHE A 160 15.14 -2.42 -7.89
C PHE A 160 15.88 -3.77 -7.94
N PRO A 161 15.37 -4.85 -7.29
CA PRO A 161 14.22 -4.83 -6.38
C PRO A 161 14.52 -4.00 -5.13
N VAL A 162 13.48 -3.43 -4.50
CA VAL A 162 13.64 -2.58 -3.31
C VAL A 162 13.96 -3.43 -2.08
N LEU A 163 13.27 -4.56 -1.96
CA LEU A 163 13.59 -5.62 -1.02
C LEU A 163 14.55 -6.58 -1.73
N GLU A 164 15.84 -6.56 -1.37
CA GLU A 164 16.75 -7.65 -1.73
C GLU A 164 16.28 -8.91 -0.97
N GLU A 165 16.26 -10.08 -1.61
CA GLU A 165 16.18 -11.34 -0.86
C GLU A 165 17.46 -11.43 -0.03
N GLU A 166 17.39 -11.25 1.29
CA GLU A 166 18.47 -11.75 2.15
C GLU A 166 18.58 -13.26 1.86
N PRO A 167 19.76 -13.79 1.49
CA PRO A 167 19.92 -15.22 1.43
C PRO A 167 19.58 -15.77 2.82
N ALA A 168 18.67 -16.76 2.87
CA ALA A 168 18.31 -17.43 4.12
C ALA A 168 19.60 -17.75 4.90
N PRO A 169 19.69 -17.43 6.21
CA PRO A 169 20.88 -17.79 6.97
C PRO A 169 21.06 -19.30 6.83
N ASP A 170 22.20 -19.70 6.24
CA ASP A 170 22.55 -21.09 6.03
C ASP A 170 22.37 -21.83 7.36
N ALA A 171 21.38 -22.70 7.38
CA ALA A 171 21.02 -23.49 8.54
C ALA A 171 22.01 -24.64 8.75
N HIS A 172 23.33 -24.40 8.75
CA HIS A 172 24.34 -25.42 9.02
C HIS A 172 25.64 -24.82 9.56
N VAL A 173 25.87 -24.86 10.87
CA VAL A 173 26.78 -25.80 11.59
C VAL A 173 26.39 -25.83 13.07
#